data_AF-A0A969BVH9-F1
#
_entry.id   AF-A0A969BVH9-F1
#
_cell.length_a   1.000
_cell.length_b   1.000
_cell.length_c   1.000
_cell.angle_alpha   90.00
_cell.angle_beta   90.00
_cell.angle_gamma   90.00
#
_symmetry.space_group_name_H-M   'P 1'
#
loop_
_entity.id
_entity.type
_entity.pdbx_description
1 polymer ?
#
loop_
_entity_poly.entity_id
_entity_poly.type
_entity_poly.pdbx_seq_one_letter_code
_entity_poly.pdbx_strand_id
1 'polypeptide(L)'
;MISLDNIQSLTDFKRNASSYVDRIRETKSPLVLTVNGKAAVVVQDATAFQASAERMESMESQIRALKLAALKQDIQVGIQQLENGQYQDYDEDELDALFEDIQREGRESLRIMS
;
A
#
# COMPACT_ATOMS: atom_id res chain seq x y z
N MET A 1 6.79 -4.17 14.94
CA MET A 1 5.78 -3.61 15.86
C MET A 1 6.50 -2.73 16.86
N ILE A 2 6.02 -1.52 17.15
CA ILE A 2 6.66 -0.64 18.12
C ILE A 2 6.31 -1.15 19.53
N SER A 3 7.32 -1.50 20.31
CA SER A 3 7.14 -1.87 21.72
C SER A 3 6.86 -0.62 22.56
N LEU A 4 6.00 -0.74 23.57
CA LEU A 4 5.68 0.37 24.49
C LEU A 4 6.93 0.93 25.17
N ASP A 5 7.94 0.09 25.44
CA ASP A 5 9.24 0.47 26.03
C ASP A 5 10.11 1.37 25.12
N ASN A 6 9.70 1.51 23.86
CA ASN A 6 10.35 2.34 22.85
C ASN A 6 9.56 3.64 22.59
N ILE A 7 8.73 4.08 23.54
CA ILE A 7 8.05 5.38 23.48
C ILE A 7 8.61 6.27 24.58
N GLN A 8 9.25 7.37 24.20
CA GLN A 8 9.91 8.29 25.15
C GLN A 8 9.59 9.74 24.85
N SER A 9 9.63 10.61 25.85
CA SER A 9 9.46 12.04 25.63
C SER A 9 10.68 12.64 24.96
N LEU A 10 10.48 13.67 24.12
CA LEU A 10 11.60 14.41 23.52
C LEU A 10 12.52 15.02 24.59
N THR A 11 11.95 15.45 25.72
CA THR A 11 12.70 16.01 26.86
C THR A 11 13.65 14.98 27.48
N ASP A 12 13.18 13.75 27.68
CA ASP A 12 13.99 12.66 28.22
C ASP A 12 15.08 12.22 27.24
N PHE A 13 14.72 12.09 25.95
CA PHE A 13 15.68 11.78 24.90
C PHE A 13 16.83 12.78 24.85
N LYS A 14 16.56 14.08 24.97
CA LYS A 14 17.60 15.13 24.99
C LYS A 14 18.57 14.98 26.17
N ARG A 15 18.11 14.49 27.32
CA ARG A 15 18.94 14.27 28.53
C ARG A 15 19.80 13.01 28.42
N ASN A 16 19.27 11.98 27.77
CA ASN A 16 19.86 10.63 27.74
C ASN A 16 20.23 10.16 26.32
N ALA A 17 20.51 11.10 25.41
CA ALA A 17 20.61 10.85 23.97
C ALA A 17 21.60 9.73 23.61
N SER A 18 22.79 9.72 24.20
CA SER A 18 23.81 8.70 23.89
C SER A 18 23.30 7.29 24.19
N SER A 19 22.73 7.07 25.39
CA SER A 19 22.23 5.76 25.80
C SER A 19 21.09 5.27 24.88
N TYR A 20 20.19 6.18 24.47
CA TYR A 20 19.15 5.83 23.51
C TYR A 20 19.71 5.49 22.14
N VAL A 21 20.67 6.26 21.64
CA VAL A 21 21.32 5.99 20.34
C VAL A 21 22.03 4.64 20.38
N ASP A 22 22.77 4.32 21.44
CA ASP A 22 23.46 3.04 21.59
C ASP A 22 22.46 1.87 21.61
N ARG A 23 21.38 1.98 22.40
CA ARG A 23 20.30 0.98 22.43
C ARG A 23 19.65 0.79 21.06
N ILE A 24 19.36 1.87 20.33
CA ILE A 24 18.76 1.80 18.98
C ILE A 24 19.71 1.10 18.01
N ARG A 25 21.01 1.38 18.09
CA ARG A 25 22.04 0.76 17.24
C ARG A 25 22.21 -0.73 17.53
N GLU A 26 22.20 -1.12 18.80
CA GLU A 26 22.32 -2.51 19.23
C GLU A 26 21.07 -3.33 18.89
N THR A 27 19.89 -2.82 19.25
CA THR A 27 18.63 -3.55 19.08
C THR A 27 18.04 -3.44 17.68
N LYS A 28 18.53 -2.49 16.87
CA LYS A 28 17.96 -2.08 15.57
C LYS A 28 16.47 -1.72 15.64
N SER A 29 15.95 -1.51 16.85
CA SER A 29 14.54 -1.26 17.09
C SER A 29 14.26 0.25 17.07
N PRO A 30 13.19 0.71 16.40
CA PRO A 30 12.85 2.12 16.35
C PRO A 30 12.35 2.63 17.71
N LEU A 31 12.63 3.90 17.98
CA LEU A 31 12.16 4.66 19.14
C LEU A 31 11.16 5.74 18.68
N VAL A 32 9.99 5.80 19.30
CA VAL A 32 9.02 6.87 19.10
C VAL A 32 9.27 7.97 20.12
N LEU A 33 9.45 9.20 19.63
CA LEU A 33 9.54 10.40 20.43
C LEU A 33 8.18 11.08 20.52
N THR A 34 7.80 11.47 21.74
CA THR A 34 6.57 12.20 22.02
C THR A 34 6.82 13.66 22.39
N VAL A 35 5.92 14.53 21.97
CA VAL A 35 5.83 15.94 22.39
C VAL A 35 4.45 16.16 22.98
N ASN A 36 4.36 16.65 24.21
CA ASN A 36 3.09 16.80 24.94
C ASN A 36 2.26 15.50 24.98
N GLY A 37 2.93 14.35 25.16
CA GLY A 37 2.30 13.04 25.23
C GLY A 37 1.83 12.46 23.90
N LYS A 38 2.02 13.16 22.78
CA LYS A 38 1.64 12.71 21.44
C LYS A 38 2.86 12.25 20.66
N ALA A 39 2.76 11.12 19.97
CA ALA A 39 3.80 10.66 19.05
C ALA A 39 4.06 11.73 17.97
N ALA A 40 5.33 12.07 17.78
CA ALA A 40 5.75 13.15 16.89
C ALA A 40 6.79 12.70 15.85
N VAL A 41 7.78 11.91 16.26
CA VAL A 41 8.90 11.48 15.40
C VAL A 41 9.31 10.05 15.76
N VAL A 42 9.81 9.31 14.78
CA VAL A 42 10.50 8.02 15.00
C VAL A 42 12.00 8.20 14.76
N VAL A 43 12.81 7.70 15.68
CA VAL A 43 14.27 7.60 15.55
C VAL A 43 14.62 6.15 15.28
N GLN A 44 15.44 5.90 14.27
CA GLN A 44 15.85 4.56 13.87
C GLN A 44 17.35 4.55 13.53
N ASP A 45 17.97 3.38 13.70
CA ASP A 45 19.32 3.15 13.19
C ASP A 45 19.36 3.31 11.66
N ALA A 46 20.40 3.98 11.16
CA ALA A 46 20.53 4.32 9.75
C ALA A 46 20.55 3.08 8.83
N THR A 47 21.24 2.01 9.22
CA THR A 47 21.31 0.77 8.43
C THR A 47 19.97 0.03 8.42
N ALA A 48 19.26 0.01 9.55
CA ALA A 48 17.93 -0.58 9.65
C ALA A 48 16.89 0.20 8.84
N PHE A 49 16.98 1.53 8.84
CA PHE A 49 16.15 2.39 8.00
C PHE A 49 16.42 2.13 6.52
N GLN A 50 17.68 2.13 6.09
CA GLN A 50 18.07 1.87 4.71
C GLN A 50 17.55 0.52 4.21
N ALA A 51 17.75 -0.56 4.97
CA ALA A 51 17.25 -1.88 4.62
C ALA A 51 15.71 -1.92 4.53
N SER A 52 15.02 -1.15 5.37
CA SER A 52 13.54 -1.04 5.31
C SER A 52 13.08 -0.28 4.06
N ALA A 53 13.78 0.78 3.68
CA ALA A 53 13.50 1.57 2.48
C ALA A 53 13.73 0.74 1.21
N GLU A 54 14.87 0.04 1.12
CA GLU A 54 15.19 -0.85 -0.01
C GLU A 54 14.16 -1.97 -0.17
N ARG A 55 13.70 -2.55 0.95
CA ARG A 55 12.64 -3.56 0.93
C ARG A 55 11.33 -2.99 0.39
N MET A 56 10.97 -1.76 0.78
CA MET A 56 9.77 -1.09 0.28
C MET A 56 9.86 -0.84 -1.23
N GLU A 57 10.99 -0.31 -1.70
CA GLU A 57 11.22 -0.05 -3.13
C GLU A 57 11.15 -1.34 -3.98
N SER A 58 11.72 -2.43 -3.46
CA SER A 58 11.63 -3.75 -4.09
C SER A 58 10.17 -4.24 -4.18
N MET A 59 9.41 -4.12 -3.09
CA MET A 59 8.00 -4.51 -3.06
C MET A 59 7.15 -3.70 -4.03
N GLU A 60 7.33 -2.38 -4.09
CA GLU A 60 6.62 -1.55 -5.06
C GLU A 60 6.94 -1.95 -6.50
N SER A 61 8.20 -2.26 -6.78
CA SER A 61 8.65 -2.69 -8.11
C SER A 61 8.04 -4.04 -8.49
N GLN A 62 7.94 -4.98 -7.55
CA GLN A 62 7.25 -6.26 -7.75
C GLN A 62 5.75 -6.05 -8.02
N ILE A 63 5.09 -5.19 -7.24
CA ILE A 63 3.66 -4.86 -7.46
C ILE A 63 3.45 -4.23 -8.84
N ARG A 64 4.32 -3.31 -9.27
CA ARG A 64 4.27 -2.72 -10.61
C ARG A 64 4.42 -3.78 -11.70
N ALA A 65 5.35 -4.72 -11.55
CA ALA A 65 5.54 -5.81 -12.50
C ALA A 65 4.32 -6.73 -12.58
N LEU A 66 3.72 -7.09 -11.44
CA LEU A 66 2.51 -7.91 -11.40
C LEU A 66 1.31 -7.21 -12.05
N LYS A 67 1.11 -5.92 -11.78
CA LYS A 67 0.05 -5.12 -12.43
C LYS A 67 0.24 -5.07 -13.94
N LEU A 68 1.47 -4.88 -14.40
CA LEU A 68 1.77 -4.87 -15.83
C LEU A 68 1.53 -6.24 -16.48
N ALA A 69 1.90 -7.33 -15.79
CA ALA A 69 1.65 -8.68 -16.27
C ALA A 69 0.15 -8.98 -16.39
N ALA A 70 -0.63 -8.62 -15.38
CA ALA A 70 -2.09 -8.75 -15.40
C ALA A 70 -2.71 -7.94 -16.55
N LEU A 71 -2.33 -6.66 -16.69
CA LEU A 71 -2.85 -5.82 -17.78
C LEU A 71 -2.51 -6.37 -19.17
N LYS A 72 -1.29 -6.90 -19.36
CA LYS A 72 -0.91 -7.53 -20.63
C LYS A 72 -1.75 -8.77 -20.92
N GLN A 73 -2.04 -9.57 -19.90
CA GLN A 73 -2.90 -10.73 -20.03
C GLN A 73 -4.33 -10.32 -20.41
N ASP A 74 -4.90 -9.32 -19.74
CA ASP A 74 -6.25 -8.82 -20.02
C ASP A 74 -6.37 -8.31 -21.47
N ILE A 75 -5.38 -7.53 -21.92
CA ILE A 75 -5.31 -7.05 -23.32
C ILE A 75 -5.21 -8.22 -24.28
N GLN A 76 -4.38 -9.23 -23.99
CA GLN A 76 -4.24 -10.40 -24.85
C GLN A 76 -5.56 -11.19 -24.95
N VAL A 77 -6.29 -11.33 -23.84
CA VAL A 77 -7.62 -11.95 -23.86
C VAL A 77 -8.60 -11.12 -24.70
N GLY A 78 -8.60 -9.79 -24.55
CA GLY A 78 -9.43 -8.89 -25.36
C GLY A 78 -9.12 -8.99 -26.86
N ILE A 79 -7.84 -9.03 -27.25
CA ILE A 79 -7.44 -9.24 -28.65
C ILE A 79 -7.97 -10.58 -29.16
N GLN A 80 -7.81 -11.66 -28.38
CA GLN A 80 -8.28 -12.98 -28.78
C GLN A 80 -9.81 -13.04 -28.94
N GLN A 81 -10.54 -12.33 -28.08
CA GLN A 81 -11.99 -12.18 -28.18
C GLN A 81 -12.39 -11.48 -29.48
N LEU A 82 -11.73 -10.36 -29.83
CA LEU A 82 -11.96 -9.65 -31.08
C LEU A 82 -11.68 -10.53 -32.30
N GLU A 83 -10.55 -11.24 -32.32
CA GLU A 83 -10.18 -12.17 -33.40
C GLU A 83 -11.19 -13.30 -33.58
N ASN A 84 -11.79 -13.75 -32.48
CA ASN A 84 -12.80 -14.81 -32.50
C ASN A 84 -14.23 -14.29 -32.74
N GLY A 85 -14.40 -12.99 -33.00
CA GLY A 85 -15.73 -12.37 -33.17
C GLY A 85 -16.55 -12.31 -31.87
N GLN A 86 -15.91 -12.47 -30.71
CA GLN A 86 -16.52 -12.37 -29.39
C GLN A 86 -16.53 -10.91 -28.92
N TYR A 87 -17.22 -10.07 -29.68
CA TYR A 87 -17.48 -8.68 -29.33
C TYR A 87 -18.96 -8.37 -29.52
N GLN A 88 -19.41 -7.33 -28.82
CA GLN A 88 -20.76 -6.81 -28.95
C GLN A 88 -20.63 -5.37 -29.43
N ASP A 89 -21.24 -5.08 -30.57
CA ASP A 89 -21.50 -3.71 -30.98
C ASP A 89 -22.75 -3.22 -30.25
N TYR A 90 -22.75 -1.96 -29.84
CA TYR A 90 -23.89 -1.31 -29.22
C TYR A 90 -24.27 -0.09 -30.07
N ASP A 91 -25.54 0.05 -30.37
CA ASP A 91 -26.11 1.26 -30.95
C ASP A 91 -26.64 2.21 -29.86
N GLU A 92 -27.19 3.36 -30.28
CA GLU A 92 -27.66 4.41 -29.36
C GLU A 92 -28.82 3.95 -28.46
N ASP A 93 -29.64 3.01 -28.93
CA ASP A 93 -30.79 2.47 -28.18
C ASP A 93 -30.36 1.33 -27.23
N GLU A 94 -29.36 0.53 -27.60
CA GLU A 94 -28.82 -0.56 -26.79
C GLU A 94 -27.91 -0.06 -25.64
N LEU A 95 -27.34 1.14 -25.77
CA LEU A 95 -26.49 1.73 -24.75
C LEU A 95 -27.25 2.03 -23.45
N ASP A 96 -28.50 2.51 -23.54
CA ASP A 96 -29.31 2.81 -22.36
C ASP A 96 -29.59 1.54 -21.53
N ALA A 97 -29.93 0.44 -22.19
CA ALA A 97 -30.13 -0.86 -21.54
C ALA A 97 -28.84 -1.39 -20.91
N LEU A 98 -27.70 -1.24 -21.59
CA LEU A 98 -26.39 -1.62 -21.07
C LEU A 98 -26.05 -0.84 -19.79
N PHE A 99 -26.29 0.48 -19.77
CA PHE A 99 -26.03 1.29 -18.58
C PHE A 99 -26.90 0.87 -17.40
N GLU A 100 -28.18 0.56 -17.63
CA GLU A 100 -29.08 0.06 -16.58
C GLU A 100 -28.58 -1.28 -16.00
N ASP A 101 -28.10 -2.18 -16.86
CA ASP A 101 -27.57 -3.48 -16.45
C ASP A 101 -26.26 -3.37 -15.66
N ILE A 102 -25.31 -2.54 -16.13
CA ILE A 102 -24.06 -2.29 -15.40
C ILE A 102 -24.35 -1.70 -14.01
N GLN A 103 -25.29 -0.76 -13.93
CA GLN A 103 -25.67 -0.18 -12.64
C GLN A 103 -26.36 -1.20 -11.73
N ARG A 104 -27.17 -2.10 -12.29
CA ARG A 104 -27.84 -3.18 -11.55
C ARG A 104 -26.81 -4.16 -10.98
N GLU A 105 -25.88 -4.65 -11.79
CA GLU A 105 -24.81 -5.54 -11.34
C GLU A 105 -23.91 -4.87 -10.29
N GLY A 106 -23.53 -3.60 -10.50
CA GLY A 106 -22.73 -2.85 -9.53
C GLY A 106 -23.41 -2.72 -8.17
N ARG A 107 -24.73 -2.48 -8.14
CA ARG A 107 -25.52 -2.45 -6.90
C ARG A 107 -25.58 -3.81 -6.21
N GLU A 108 -25.70 -4.90 -6.96
CA GLU A 108 -25.70 -6.25 -6.38
C GLU A 108 -24.34 -6.63 -5.78
N SER A 109 -23.24 -6.33 -6.49
CA SER A 109 -21.89 -6.62 -6.03
C SER A 109 -21.56 -5.89 -4.72
N LEU A 110 -21.99 -4.62 -4.58
CA LEU A 110 -21.81 -3.85 -3.34
C LEU A 110 -22.67 -4.34 -2.18
N ARG A 111 -23.84 -4.93 -2.45
CA ARG A 111 -24.74 -5.47 -1.42
C ARG A 111 -24.28 -6.81 -0.86
N ILE A 112 -23.45 -7.55 -1.60
CA ILE A 112 -22.82 -8.80 -1.13
C ILE A 112 -21.59 -8.51 -0.25
N MET A 113 -21.03 -7.29 -0.32
CA MET A 113 -19.86 -6.87 0.47
C MET A 113 -20.19 -6.19 1.81
N SER A 114 -21.47 -5.99 2.15
CA SER A 114 -21.94 -5.43 3.43
C SER A 114 -22.47 -6.50 4.38
#